data_AF-A0A8H6K4X2-F1
#
_entry.id   AF-A0A8H6K4X2-F1
#
_cell.length_a   1.000
_cell.length_b   1.000
_cell.length_c   1.000
_cell.angle_alpha   90.00
_cell.angle_beta   90.00
_cell.angle_gamma   90.00
#
_symmetry.space_group_name_H-M   'P 1'
#
loop_
_entity.id
_entity.type
_entity.pdbx_description
1 polymer ?
#
loop_
_entity_poly.entity_id
_entity_poly.type
_entity_poly.pdbx_seq_one_letter_code
_entity_poly.pdbx_strand_id
1 'polypeptide(L)'
;MCRFLVYRGSDEILLSKLILDPTHSILKQAFDSRLRLDTRRGQNNADGFGIGFYTDPKLGHAPCLFTSTIPAWNCTNLQRIASKTASQLIFAHVRATTEGSLSEDNCHPFCHGSLMWMHNGGLGGWKYIKRRLGERLADKWYLGVHGGTDSEWAFALFLDTLERMGHDPSSQPPNGFGPTVLRKAMLKTIALINELIDNIPESIIQSENVDTRSLLNFAVTDGKSIICTRYISSATDEAASLYYSSGTEWGTRTSAANDRNYQMERRDKGADIVLVASEPLTFERENWVNVPTNSILTIHNQTVMVHPIIDKYYDRSPYHIRSSAFVQTKGLIANEKISSLLSPTATPLPTPDTSKKTLGPTIPFGVSRNHTPEPSSITKSRPPSALHEVSTPGDSRSILTFSSGQTSSSRPAVQGNIKVKRAAPEQVQPSADSDTDSLAPDEQTHGRTEFGHPNKLSRYFPELTMN
;
A
#
# COMPACT_ATOMS: atom_id res chain seq x y z
N MET A 1 1.22 -9.25 7.11
CA MET A 1 1.72 -8.44 5.99
C MET A 1 0.63 -7.48 5.56
N CYS A 2 1.01 -6.25 5.23
CA CYS A 2 0.12 -5.11 5.03
C CYS A 2 -0.79 -5.23 3.80
N ARG A 3 -1.64 -4.22 3.57
CA ARG A 3 -2.35 -4.00 2.31
C ARG A 3 -2.25 -2.54 1.91
N PHE A 4 -2.16 -2.27 0.62
CA PHE A 4 -2.23 -0.90 0.13
C PHE A 4 -3.17 -0.75 -1.07
N LEU A 5 -3.57 0.50 -1.28
CA LEU A 5 -4.35 1.01 -2.38
C LEU A 5 -3.68 2.28 -2.93
N VAL A 6 -3.68 2.40 -4.25
CA VAL A 6 -3.31 3.60 -5.01
C VAL A 6 -4.48 3.99 -5.89
N TYR A 7 -4.78 5.28 -5.94
CA TYR A 7 -5.70 5.88 -6.89
C TYR A 7 -5.01 7.00 -7.65
N ARG A 8 -5.26 7.07 -8.97
CA ARG A 8 -4.97 8.22 -9.82
C ARG A 8 -6.17 8.50 -10.72
N GLY A 9 -6.69 9.72 -10.68
CA GLY A 9 -7.79 10.19 -11.52
C GLY A 9 -7.40 11.39 -12.39
N SER A 10 -8.21 11.66 -13.43
CA SER A 10 -8.31 12.99 -14.07
C SER A 10 -8.92 14.01 -13.11
N ASP A 11 -9.99 13.59 -12.42
CA ASP A 11 -10.76 14.37 -11.48
C ASP A 11 -10.52 13.92 -10.04
N GLU A 12 -10.88 14.77 -9.09
CA GLU A 12 -10.79 14.44 -7.68
C GLU A 12 -11.87 13.42 -7.29
N ILE A 13 -11.48 12.45 -6.46
CA ILE A 13 -12.43 11.54 -5.82
C ILE A 13 -12.40 11.72 -4.32
N LEU A 14 -13.58 11.66 -3.69
CA LEU A 14 -13.67 11.58 -2.24
C LEU A 14 -12.94 10.34 -1.73
N LEU A 15 -12.12 10.54 -0.69
CA LEU A 15 -11.41 9.48 0.01
C LEU A 15 -12.35 8.33 0.44
N SER A 16 -13.58 8.63 0.88
CA SER A 16 -14.55 7.62 1.34
C SER A 16 -14.90 6.59 0.26
N LYS A 17 -15.00 7.01 -1.00
CA LYS A 17 -15.36 6.16 -2.15
C LYS A 17 -14.32 5.09 -2.48
N LEU A 18 -13.14 5.21 -1.88
CA LEU A 18 -12.02 4.28 -2.01
C LEU A 18 -11.74 3.54 -0.70
N ILE A 19 -11.75 4.29 0.41
CA ILE A 19 -11.24 3.80 1.70
C ILE A 19 -12.32 3.09 2.51
N LEU A 20 -13.56 3.58 2.46
CA LEU A 20 -14.65 3.16 3.36
C LEU A 20 -15.72 2.38 2.60
N ASP A 21 -16.23 2.96 1.52
CA ASP A 21 -17.51 2.59 0.92
C ASP A 21 -17.50 1.28 0.10
N PRO A 22 -16.43 0.93 -0.65
CA PRO A 22 -16.40 -0.32 -1.40
C PRO A 22 -16.59 -1.56 -0.52
N THR A 23 -17.29 -2.58 -1.04
CA THR A 23 -17.63 -3.82 -0.32
C THR A 23 -16.40 -4.55 0.24
N HIS A 24 -15.25 -4.40 -0.42
CA HIS A 24 -13.96 -4.94 0.03
C HIS A 24 -12.90 -3.82 0.09
N SER A 25 -13.30 -2.66 0.63
CA SER A 25 -12.45 -1.47 0.81
C SER A 25 -11.18 -1.74 1.62
N ILE A 26 -10.20 -0.81 1.56
CA ILE A 26 -8.98 -0.94 2.35
C ILE A 26 -9.27 -0.98 3.87
N LEU A 27 -10.31 -0.29 4.32
CA LEU A 27 -10.81 -0.40 5.70
C LEU A 27 -11.28 -1.82 6.01
N LYS A 28 -12.04 -2.44 5.10
CA LYS A 28 -12.51 -3.82 5.27
C LYS A 28 -11.34 -4.79 5.30
N GLN A 29 -10.38 -4.61 4.40
CA GLN A 29 -9.13 -5.39 4.36
C GLN A 29 -8.31 -5.24 5.65
N ALA A 30 -8.50 -4.17 6.44
CA ALA A 30 -7.83 -4.02 7.73
C ALA A 30 -8.27 -5.10 8.75
N PHE A 31 -9.47 -5.67 8.66
CA PHE A 31 -9.94 -6.70 9.59
C PHE A 31 -10.52 -7.96 8.93
N ASP A 32 -10.67 -7.96 7.61
CA ASP A 32 -11.15 -9.05 6.77
C ASP A 32 -10.35 -9.05 5.45
N SER A 33 -9.05 -9.37 5.53
CA SER A 33 -8.21 -9.62 4.35
C SER A 33 -8.46 -11.03 3.82
N ARG A 34 -9.14 -11.17 2.69
CA ARG A 34 -9.59 -12.48 2.18
C ARG A 34 -8.49 -13.28 1.48
N LEU A 35 -7.44 -12.61 1.01
CA LEU A 35 -6.26 -13.29 0.45
C LEU A 35 -5.17 -13.57 1.50
N ARG A 36 -5.52 -13.48 2.79
CA ARG A 36 -4.65 -13.86 3.90
C ARG A 36 -5.04 -15.23 4.46
N LEU A 37 -4.23 -16.25 4.19
CA LEU A 37 -4.41 -17.60 4.76
C LEU A 37 -3.47 -17.93 5.92
N ASP A 38 -2.52 -17.05 6.28
CA ASP A 38 -1.66 -17.28 7.44
C ASP A 38 -2.48 -17.24 8.74
N THR A 39 -2.58 -18.38 9.42
CA THR A 39 -3.32 -18.56 10.67
C THR A 39 -2.52 -18.15 11.91
N ARG A 40 -1.22 -17.86 11.77
CA ARG A 40 -0.32 -17.53 12.91
C ARG A 40 -0.56 -16.15 13.51
N ARG A 41 -1.20 -15.27 12.76
CA ARG A 41 -1.59 -13.93 13.19
C ARG A 41 -3.07 -13.78 12.86
N GLY A 42 -3.80 -12.99 13.65
CA GLY A 42 -5.19 -12.65 13.32
C GLY A 42 -5.31 -12.18 11.86
N GLN A 43 -6.49 -12.33 11.26
CA GLN A 43 -6.77 -11.98 9.86
C GLN A 43 -6.69 -10.45 9.57
N ASN A 44 -6.14 -9.69 10.50
CA ASN A 44 -6.29 -8.25 10.61
C ASN A 44 -4.93 -7.55 10.39
N ASN A 45 -4.97 -6.41 9.71
CA ASN A 45 -3.94 -5.39 9.65
C ASN A 45 -4.29 -4.31 10.69
N ALA A 46 -4.08 -4.65 11.96
CA ALA A 46 -4.51 -3.88 13.12
C ALA A 46 -3.48 -2.86 13.62
N ASP A 47 -2.26 -2.89 13.07
CA ASP A 47 -1.10 -2.22 13.67
C ASP A 47 -0.89 -0.78 13.18
N GLY A 48 -1.98 -0.18 12.70
CA GLY A 48 -2.04 1.17 12.18
C GLY A 48 -2.50 1.26 10.73
N PHE A 49 -2.67 2.49 10.26
CA PHE A 49 -2.98 2.82 8.88
C PHE A 49 -2.32 4.15 8.52
N GLY A 50 -2.28 4.44 7.23
CA GLY A 50 -2.03 5.79 6.78
C GLY A 50 -2.61 6.07 5.41
N ILE A 51 -3.05 7.31 5.24
CA ILE A 51 -3.58 7.86 4.00
C ILE A 51 -2.71 9.04 3.61
N GLY A 52 -2.20 9.04 2.39
CA GLY A 52 -1.49 10.16 1.80
C GLY A 52 -2.19 10.63 0.54
N PHE A 53 -2.33 11.94 0.37
CA PHE A 53 -2.98 12.51 -0.81
C PHE A 53 -2.36 13.86 -1.17
N TYR A 54 -2.31 14.15 -2.48
CA TYR A 54 -1.88 15.47 -2.94
C TYR A 54 -3.04 16.45 -2.88
N THR A 55 -2.73 17.68 -2.52
CA THR A 55 -3.69 18.78 -2.39
C THR A 55 -3.53 19.77 -3.54
N ASP A 56 -4.33 20.84 -3.51
CA ASP A 56 -4.17 21.97 -4.41
C ASP A 56 -2.71 22.49 -4.37
N PRO A 57 -2.04 22.67 -5.53
CA PRO A 57 -0.65 23.11 -5.61
C PRO A 57 -0.34 24.39 -4.82
N LYS A 58 -1.33 25.26 -4.56
CA LYS A 58 -1.14 26.46 -3.73
C LYS A 58 -0.77 26.16 -2.28
N LEU A 59 -1.01 24.93 -1.81
CA LEU A 59 -0.64 24.45 -0.47
C LEU A 59 0.75 23.80 -0.43
N GLY A 60 1.44 23.73 -1.57
CA GLY A 60 2.74 23.10 -1.73
C GLY A 60 2.67 21.78 -2.50
N HIS A 61 3.84 21.26 -2.87
CA HIS A 61 3.96 20.01 -3.64
C HIS A 61 4.04 18.75 -2.78
N ALA A 62 4.24 18.91 -1.47
CA ALA A 62 4.30 17.78 -0.55
C ALA A 62 2.89 17.18 -0.34
N PRO A 63 2.75 15.85 -0.26
CA PRO A 63 1.48 15.22 0.05
C PRO A 63 1.07 15.54 1.50
N CYS A 64 -0.23 15.58 1.75
CA CYS A 64 -0.76 15.57 3.11
C CYS A 64 -0.87 14.12 3.60
N LEU A 65 -0.33 13.83 4.78
CA LEU A 65 -0.37 12.50 5.39
C LEU A 65 -1.27 12.49 6.61
N PHE A 66 -2.07 11.43 6.73
CA PHE A 66 -2.83 11.09 7.92
C PHE A 66 -2.53 9.64 8.31
N THR A 67 -1.61 9.46 9.25
CA THR A 67 -1.18 8.18 9.81
C THR A 67 -1.72 8.02 11.23
N SER A 68 -1.90 6.77 11.67
CA SER A 68 -2.22 6.46 13.06
C SER A 68 -1.85 5.02 13.38
N THR A 69 -1.46 4.77 14.64
CA THR A 69 -1.28 3.41 15.18
C THR A 69 -2.60 2.75 15.57
N ILE A 70 -3.70 3.51 15.63
CA ILE A 70 -5.05 2.99 15.92
C ILE A 70 -5.51 2.17 14.71
N PRO A 71 -6.13 0.98 14.91
CA PRO A 71 -6.71 0.23 13.80
C PRO A 71 -7.72 1.07 13.00
N ALA A 72 -7.65 1.00 11.67
CA ALA A 72 -8.44 1.87 10.79
C ALA A 72 -9.96 1.84 11.09
N TRP A 73 -10.52 0.67 11.41
CA TRP A 73 -11.94 0.50 11.74
C TRP A 73 -12.37 1.18 13.03
N ASN A 74 -11.44 1.50 13.92
CA ASN A 74 -11.71 2.17 15.19
C ASN A 74 -11.41 3.68 15.15
N CYS A 75 -10.96 4.21 14.00
CA CYS A 75 -10.62 5.62 13.87
C CYS A 75 -11.80 6.45 13.35
N THR A 76 -12.58 7.05 14.25
CA THR A 76 -13.69 7.95 13.88
C THR A 76 -13.23 9.16 13.05
N ASN A 77 -12.00 9.64 13.29
CA ASN A 77 -11.44 10.76 12.52
C ASN A 77 -11.17 10.37 11.06
N LEU A 78 -10.77 9.11 10.78
CA LEU A 78 -10.65 8.60 9.42
C LEU A 78 -11.99 8.70 8.68
N GLN A 79 -13.08 8.30 9.33
CA GLN A 79 -14.41 8.39 8.72
C GLN A 79 -14.81 9.84 8.39
N ARG A 80 -14.58 10.76 9.34
CA ARG A 80 -14.90 12.19 9.16
C ARG A 80 -14.08 12.83 8.04
N ILE A 81 -12.76 12.65 8.07
CA ILE A 81 -11.83 13.21 7.08
C ILE A 81 -12.13 12.63 5.70
N ALA A 82 -12.27 11.30 5.60
CA ALA A 82 -12.48 10.65 4.31
C ALA A 82 -13.78 11.09 3.61
N SER A 83 -14.80 11.50 4.37
CA SER A 83 -16.06 12.02 3.83
C SER A 83 -16.00 13.46 3.29
N LYS A 84 -14.91 14.20 3.57
CA LYS A 84 -14.77 15.63 3.24
C LYS A 84 -13.50 15.98 2.47
N THR A 85 -12.62 15.02 2.26
CA THR A 85 -11.37 15.21 1.51
C THR A 85 -11.47 14.51 0.16
N ALA A 86 -11.12 15.23 -0.89
CA ALA A 86 -11.00 14.70 -2.25
C ALA A 86 -9.59 14.95 -2.78
N SER A 87 -9.13 14.08 -3.68
CA SER A 87 -7.84 14.25 -4.37
C SER A 87 -7.81 13.45 -5.66
N GLN A 88 -6.99 13.88 -6.61
CA GLN A 88 -6.70 13.15 -7.84
C GLN A 88 -5.63 12.06 -7.65
N LEU A 89 -4.91 12.02 -6.54
CA LEU A 89 -3.85 11.04 -6.28
C LEU A 89 -3.77 10.69 -4.80
N ILE A 90 -4.13 9.44 -4.50
CA ILE A 90 -4.29 8.95 -3.12
C ILE A 90 -3.54 7.64 -2.95
N PHE A 91 -2.77 7.55 -1.88
CA PHE A 91 -2.18 6.33 -1.35
C PHE A 91 -2.86 6.00 -0.02
N ALA A 92 -3.25 4.75 0.17
CA ALA A 92 -3.84 4.27 1.42
C ALA A 92 -3.21 2.94 1.80
N HIS A 93 -2.92 2.75 3.08
CA HIS A 93 -2.22 1.58 3.58
C HIS A 93 -2.72 1.17 4.96
N VAL A 94 -2.85 -0.14 5.17
CA VAL A 94 -3.18 -0.73 6.48
C VAL A 94 -2.08 -1.69 6.89
N ARG A 95 -1.54 -1.48 8.10
CA ARG A 95 -0.30 -2.08 8.57
C ARG A 95 -0.55 -3.39 9.32
N ALA A 96 0.28 -4.38 9.03
CA ALA A 96 0.48 -5.55 9.88
C ALA A 96 1.97 -5.68 10.19
N THR A 97 2.36 -5.43 11.45
CA THR A 97 3.73 -5.29 11.93
C THR A 97 4.59 -6.50 11.59
N THR A 98 5.50 -6.37 10.64
CA THR A 98 6.59 -7.33 10.40
C THR A 98 7.82 -6.93 11.18
N GLU A 99 8.16 -5.65 11.09
CA GLU A 99 9.34 -5.00 11.66
C GLU A 99 8.95 -3.68 12.31
N GLY A 100 9.80 -3.21 13.24
CA GLY A 100 9.59 -1.98 13.99
C GLY A 100 8.53 -2.08 15.08
N SER A 101 8.57 -1.14 16.03
CA SER A 101 7.57 -1.02 17.09
C SER A 101 6.24 -0.50 16.56
N LEU A 102 5.22 -0.49 17.42
CA LEU A 102 3.98 0.24 17.15
C LEU A 102 4.26 1.75 17.32
N SER A 103 4.55 2.43 16.21
CA SER A 103 4.75 3.89 16.13
C SER A 103 4.11 4.42 14.86
N GLU A 104 3.69 5.68 14.88
CA GLU A 104 3.21 6.36 13.68
C GLU A 104 4.31 6.49 12.63
N ASP A 105 5.57 6.66 13.04
CA ASP A 105 6.73 6.69 12.14
C ASP A 105 6.93 5.37 11.39
N ASN A 106 6.29 4.27 11.82
CA ASN A 106 6.35 2.98 11.14
C ASN A 106 5.13 2.73 10.24
N CYS A 107 4.22 3.70 10.13
CA CYS A 107 3.00 3.60 9.32
C CYS A 107 3.22 4.24 7.95
N HIS A 108 3.02 3.45 6.90
CA HIS A 108 2.98 3.95 5.54
C HIS A 108 1.77 4.90 5.33
N PRO A 109 1.84 5.81 4.34
CA PRO A 109 2.98 6.08 3.47
C PRO A 109 4.06 6.95 4.14
N PHE A 110 5.30 6.81 3.67
CA PHE A 110 6.40 7.72 4.00
C PHE A 110 6.47 8.85 2.96
N CYS A 111 7.09 9.98 3.29
CA CYS A 111 7.30 11.06 2.33
C CYS A 111 8.64 11.78 2.48
N HIS A 112 9.16 12.31 1.37
CA HIS A 112 10.25 13.29 1.34
C HIS A 112 9.99 14.29 0.21
N GLY A 113 9.82 15.56 0.54
CA GLY A 113 9.43 16.58 -0.45
C GLY A 113 8.12 16.20 -1.15
N SER A 114 8.17 16.12 -2.48
CA SER A 114 7.03 15.70 -3.32
C SER A 114 6.89 14.19 -3.45
N LEU A 115 7.83 13.39 -2.93
CA LEU A 115 7.82 11.94 -3.06
C LEU A 115 7.01 11.29 -1.93
N MET A 116 6.19 10.31 -2.29
CA MET A 116 5.45 9.46 -1.34
C MET A 116 5.71 7.98 -1.61
N TRP A 117 5.87 7.17 -0.56
CA TRP A 117 6.33 5.78 -0.64
C TRP A 117 5.49 4.82 0.21
N MET A 118 5.16 3.65 -0.36
CA MET A 118 4.54 2.52 0.33
C MET A 118 5.27 1.21 0.04
N HIS A 119 5.17 0.26 0.97
CA HIS A 119 5.68 -1.09 0.81
C HIS A 119 4.70 -2.10 1.41
N ASN A 120 4.36 -3.13 0.63
CA ASN A 120 3.72 -4.35 1.11
C ASN A 120 4.67 -5.53 0.87
N GLY A 121 5.28 -6.03 1.93
CA GLY A 121 6.36 -6.98 1.78
C GLY A 121 7.33 -6.94 2.95
N GLY A 122 8.54 -7.42 2.68
CA GLY A 122 9.64 -7.44 3.62
C GLY A 122 10.95 -7.70 2.90
N LEU A 123 12.03 -7.11 3.42
CA LEU A 123 13.39 -7.38 2.93
C LEU A 123 13.93 -8.66 3.57
N GLY A 124 14.37 -9.59 2.73
CA GLY A 124 15.00 -10.84 3.16
C GLY A 124 16.28 -10.58 3.95
N GLY A 125 16.56 -11.41 4.95
CA GLY A 125 17.78 -11.30 5.75
C GLY A 125 17.97 -9.94 6.46
N TRP A 126 16.89 -9.20 6.74
CA TRP A 126 16.92 -7.82 7.26
C TRP A 126 17.94 -7.58 8.39
N LYS A 127 17.97 -8.49 9.38
CA LYS A 127 18.93 -8.50 10.50
C LYS A 127 20.40 -8.36 10.05
N TYR A 128 20.77 -8.92 8.90
CA TYR A 128 22.15 -8.96 8.38
C TYR A 128 22.47 -7.87 7.38
N ILE A 129 21.45 -7.29 6.74
CA ILE A 129 21.66 -6.26 5.71
C ILE A 129 21.48 -4.85 6.25
N LYS A 130 20.72 -4.64 7.34
CA LYS A 130 20.41 -3.29 7.86
C LYS A 130 21.64 -2.42 8.06
N ARG A 131 22.69 -2.93 8.71
CA ARG A 131 23.93 -2.18 8.96
C ARG A 131 24.64 -1.80 7.65
N ARG A 132 24.79 -2.77 6.73
CA ARG A 132 25.46 -2.54 5.43
C ARG A 132 24.66 -1.60 4.53
N LEU A 133 23.33 -1.66 4.61
CA LEU A 133 22.45 -0.70 3.94
C LEU A 133 22.69 0.70 4.49
N GLY A 134 22.72 0.85 5.82
CA GLY A 134 23.01 2.15 6.46
C GLY A 134 24.37 2.72 6.09
N GLU A 135 25.43 1.90 6.04
CA GLU A 135 26.78 2.29 5.62
C GLU A 135 26.85 2.79 4.16
N ARG A 136 25.90 2.39 3.31
CA ARG A 136 25.82 2.81 1.90
C ARG A 136 25.17 4.18 1.73
N LEU A 137 24.25 4.55 2.62
CA LEU A 137 23.48 5.80 2.49
C LEU A 137 24.37 7.01 2.75
N ALA A 138 24.16 8.10 2.01
CA ALA A 138 24.68 9.39 2.42
C ALA A 138 24.04 9.83 3.76
N ASP A 139 24.79 10.59 4.57
CA ASP A 139 24.39 10.99 5.93
C ASP A 139 22.98 11.55 6.00
N LYS A 140 22.59 12.41 5.05
CA LYS A 140 21.25 13.02 5.06
C LYS A 140 20.11 12.01 4.88
N TRP A 141 20.33 10.93 4.14
CA TRP A 141 19.32 9.87 3.95
C TRP A 141 19.31 8.89 5.12
N TYR A 142 20.48 8.61 5.69
CA TYR A 142 20.59 7.83 6.93
C TYR A 142 19.88 8.53 8.10
N LEU A 143 20.16 9.82 8.29
CA LEU A 143 19.57 10.64 9.35
C LEU A 143 18.10 11.00 9.11
N GLY A 144 17.61 10.84 7.87
CA GLY A 144 16.21 11.04 7.51
C GLY A 144 15.29 9.87 7.85
N VAL A 145 15.83 8.75 8.32
CA VAL A 145 15.03 7.60 8.80
C VAL A 145 14.62 7.85 10.25
N HIS A 146 13.31 7.86 10.50
CA HIS A 146 12.72 8.11 11.82
C HIS A 146 12.23 6.83 12.50
N GLY A 147 11.62 5.93 11.74
CA GLY A 147 11.12 4.65 12.20
C GLY A 147 12.18 3.53 12.17
N GLY A 148 11.70 2.32 12.41
CA GLY A 148 12.51 1.11 12.55
C GLY A 148 12.30 0.07 11.46
N THR A 149 11.42 0.34 10.48
CA THR A 149 11.00 -0.66 9.49
C THR A 149 11.98 -0.77 8.32
N ASP A 150 12.17 -2.00 7.83
CA ASP A 150 12.87 -2.25 6.56
C ASP A 150 12.31 -1.41 5.38
N SER A 151 11.03 -1.11 5.42
CA SER A 151 10.29 -0.35 4.42
C SER A 151 10.73 1.11 4.30
N GLU A 152 11.02 1.76 5.43
CA GLU A 152 11.53 3.13 5.46
C GLU A 152 13.00 3.19 5.06
N TRP A 153 13.79 2.21 5.50
CA TRP A 153 15.18 2.07 5.04
C TRP A 153 15.26 1.81 3.54
N ALA A 154 14.32 1.06 2.96
CA ALA A 154 14.19 0.90 1.51
C ALA A 154 13.84 2.23 0.82
N PHE A 155 13.02 3.08 1.44
CA PHE A 155 12.73 4.42 0.92
C PHE A 155 13.97 5.33 0.99
N ALA A 156 14.73 5.32 2.08
CA ALA A 156 15.98 6.06 2.18
C ALA A 156 16.99 5.61 1.11
N LEU A 157 17.08 4.30 0.84
CA LEU A 157 17.88 3.76 -0.26
C LEU A 157 17.39 4.22 -1.63
N PHE A 158 16.08 4.32 -1.83
CA PHE A 158 15.50 4.89 -3.06
C PHE A 158 15.88 6.37 -3.25
N LEU A 159 15.80 7.19 -2.19
CA LEU A 159 16.19 8.60 -2.23
C LEU A 159 17.68 8.77 -2.54
N ASP A 160 18.54 8.02 -1.86
CA ASP A 160 19.98 7.97 -2.13
C ASP A 160 20.28 7.52 -3.58
N THR A 161 19.57 6.51 -4.07
CA THR A 161 19.70 6.02 -5.45
C THR A 161 19.31 7.11 -6.46
N LEU A 162 18.21 7.82 -6.22
CA LEU A 162 17.72 8.89 -7.08
C LEU A 162 18.71 10.07 -7.13
N GLU A 163 19.27 10.45 -5.97
CA GLU A 163 20.32 11.46 -5.89
C GLU A 163 21.57 11.07 -6.67
N ARG A 164 22.07 9.84 -6.48
CA ARG A 164 23.26 9.34 -7.20
C ARG A 164 23.04 9.21 -8.71
N MET A 165 21.78 9.19 -9.16
CA MET A 165 21.43 9.28 -10.57
C MET A 165 21.46 10.72 -11.12
N GLY A 166 21.78 11.72 -10.29
CA GLY A 166 21.83 13.13 -10.67
C GLY A 166 20.52 13.87 -10.46
N HIS A 167 19.55 13.30 -9.75
CA HIS A 167 18.26 13.92 -9.46
C HIS A 167 18.12 14.17 -7.96
N ASP A 168 18.22 15.42 -7.51
CA ASP A 168 18.02 15.76 -6.10
C ASP A 168 16.58 15.43 -5.68
N PRO A 169 16.34 14.48 -4.74
CA PRO A 169 14.99 14.15 -4.28
C PRO A 169 14.25 15.32 -3.61
N SER A 170 14.98 16.38 -3.24
CA SER A 170 14.44 17.59 -2.63
C SER A 170 14.03 18.66 -3.67
N SER A 171 14.36 18.47 -4.95
CA SER A 171 14.27 19.50 -5.99
C SER A 171 12.85 19.82 -6.53
N GLN A 172 11.80 19.18 -6.01
CA GLN A 172 10.37 19.42 -6.33
C GLN A 172 10.09 19.92 -7.76
N PRO A 173 10.52 19.19 -8.81
CA PRO A 173 10.38 19.64 -10.18
C PRO A 173 8.89 19.85 -10.55
N PRO A 174 8.51 20.93 -11.28
CA PRO A 174 7.11 21.25 -11.58
C PRO A 174 6.33 20.13 -12.30
N ASN A 175 7.04 19.36 -13.13
CA ASN A 175 6.48 18.25 -13.91
C ASN A 175 6.72 16.87 -13.28
N GLY A 176 7.20 16.84 -12.03
CA GLY A 176 7.70 15.62 -11.41
C GLY A 176 9.08 15.22 -11.96
N PHE A 177 9.65 14.16 -11.39
CA PHE A 177 10.91 13.56 -11.84
C PHE A 177 10.74 12.80 -13.16
N GLY A 178 9.50 12.40 -13.47
CA GLY A 178 9.14 11.70 -14.69
C GLY A 178 9.22 10.18 -14.56
N PRO A 179 8.38 9.45 -15.32
CA PRO A 179 8.19 8.01 -15.13
C PRO A 179 9.45 7.20 -15.39
N THR A 180 10.24 7.55 -16.40
CA THR A 180 11.49 6.86 -16.74
C THR A 180 12.54 6.95 -15.63
N VAL A 181 12.66 8.13 -15.00
CA VAL A 181 13.63 8.36 -13.91
C VAL A 181 13.24 7.54 -12.69
N LEU A 182 11.98 7.66 -12.24
CA LEU A 182 11.49 6.92 -11.07
C LEU A 182 11.56 5.40 -11.29
N ARG A 183 11.23 4.92 -12.49
CA ARG A 183 11.34 3.50 -12.84
C ARG A 183 12.78 3.00 -12.77
N LYS A 184 13.74 3.76 -13.34
CA LYS A 184 15.17 3.43 -13.28
C LYS A 184 15.70 3.44 -11.84
N ALA A 185 15.30 4.41 -11.04
CA ALA A 185 15.67 4.48 -9.62
C ALA A 185 15.13 3.26 -8.87
N MET A 186 13.84 2.91 -9.05
CA MET A 186 13.22 1.74 -8.44
C MET A 186 13.94 0.43 -8.78
N LEU A 187 14.26 0.21 -10.07
CA LEU A 187 14.98 -0.99 -10.51
C LEU A 187 16.38 -1.08 -9.89
N LYS A 188 17.10 0.04 -9.81
CA LYS A 188 18.41 0.10 -9.13
C LYS A 188 18.29 -0.15 -7.63
N THR A 189 17.28 0.39 -6.97
CA THR A 189 17.01 0.13 -5.55
C THR A 189 16.77 -1.37 -5.30
N ILE A 190 15.97 -2.04 -6.13
CA ILE A 190 15.76 -3.49 -6.03
C ILE A 190 17.07 -4.27 -6.24
N ALA A 191 17.86 -3.90 -7.25
CA ALA A 191 19.14 -4.53 -7.52
C ALA A 191 20.12 -4.40 -6.34
N LEU A 192 20.18 -3.21 -5.71
CA LEU A 192 21.02 -2.96 -4.52
C LEU A 192 20.55 -3.76 -3.30
N ILE A 193 19.23 -3.90 -3.10
CA ILE A 193 18.68 -4.75 -2.03
C ILE A 193 19.09 -6.22 -2.26
N ASN A 194 18.93 -6.73 -3.48
CA ASN A 194 19.36 -8.09 -3.82
C ASN A 194 20.87 -8.27 -3.62
N GLU A 195 21.70 -7.32 -4.03
CA GLU A 195 23.16 -7.35 -3.83
C GLU A 195 23.53 -7.42 -2.34
N LEU A 196 22.86 -6.65 -1.48
CA LEU A 196 23.09 -6.69 -0.04
C LEU A 196 22.75 -8.06 0.56
N ILE A 197 21.69 -8.70 0.07
CA ILE A 197 21.24 -10.02 0.51
C ILE A 197 22.17 -11.12 0.00
N ASP A 198 22.62 -11.03 -1.25
CA ASP A 198 23.58 -11.96 -1.86
C ASP A 198 24.93 -11.97 -1.11
N ASN A 199 25.27 -10.87 -0.43
CA ASN A 199 26.47 -10.75 0.39
C ASN A 199 26.31 -11.31 1.82
N ILE A 200 25.16 -11.90 2.17
CA ILE A 200 25.02 -12.63 3.44
C ILE A 200 25.80 -13.95 3.30
N PRO A 201 26.76 -14.26 4.20
CA PRO A 201 27.51 -15.51 4.14
C PRO A 201 26.60 -16.73 4.21
N GLU A 202 26.83 -17.69 3.30
CA GLU A 202 26.07 -18.95 3.24
C GLU A 202 26.08 -19.72 4.56
N SER A 203 27.19 -19.67 5.30
CA SER A 203 27.30 -20.27 6.63
C SER A 203 26.28 -19.70 7.62
N ILE A 204 26.01 -18.40 7.58
CA ILE A 204 25.02 -17.73 8.44
C ILE A 204 23.61 -18.11 8.00
N ILE A 205 23.36 -18.13 6.68
CA ILE A 205 22.05 -18.51 6.12
C ILE A 205 21.66 -19.90 6.62
N GLN A 206 22.60 -20.86 6.56
CA GLN A 206 22.38 -22.24 6.99
C GLN A 206 22.30 -22.37 8.52
N SER A 207 23.21 -21.75 9.27
CA SER A 207 23.27 -21.91 10.73
C SER A 207 22.09 -21.26 11.46
N GLU A 208 21.59 -20.13 10.96
CA GLU A 208 20.49 -19.38 11.58
C GLU A 208 19.15 -19.52 10.82
N ASN A 209 19.10 -20.36 9.77
CA ASN A 209 17.93 -20.57 8.92
C ASN A 209 17.32 -19.25 8.41
N VAL A 210 18.16 -18.40 7.82
CA VAL A 210 17.80 -17.04 7.43
C VAL A 210 16.96 -17.06 6.15
N ASP A 211 15.74 -16.53 6.20
CA ASP A 211 14.90 -16.33 5.02
C ASP A 211 15.43 -15.12 4.23
N THR A 212 16.10 -15.38 3.10
CA THR A 212 16.69 -14.36 2.22
C THR A 212 15.74 -13.86 1.13
N ARG A 213 14.54 -14.43 1.05
CA ARG A 213 13.54 -14.01 0.06
C ARG A 213 12.89 -12.69 0.47
N SER A 214 12.94 -11.72 -0.43
CA SER A 214 12.27 -10.44 -0.32
C SER A 214 10.98 -10.45 -1.10
N LEU A 215 9.91 -9.92 -0.50
CA LEU A 215 8.69 -9.52 -1.20
C LEU A 215 8.74 -8.00 -1.28
N LEU A 216 8.81 -7.42 -2.48
CA LEU A 216 9.06 -6.00 -2.65
C LEU A 216 7.93 -5.35 -3.47
N ASN A 217 6.69 -5.41 -2.97
CA ASN A 217 5.62 -4.62 -3.59
C ASN A 217 5.74 -3.17 -3.11
N PHE A 218 6.58 -2.40 -3.79
CA PHE A 218 6.77 -0.99 -3.56
C PHE A 218 5.76 -0.18 -4.37
N ALA A 219 5.41 1.01 -3.87
CA ALA A 219 4.72 2.03 -4.63
C ALA A 219 5.35 3.39 -4.32
N VAL A 220 5.78 4.12 -5.34
CA VAL A 220 6.31 5.48 -5.21
C VAL A 220 5.60 6.43 -6.17
N THR A 221 5.42 7.67 -5.76
CA THR A 221 4.87 8.74 -6.60
C THR A 221 5.58 10.06 -6.32
N ASP A 222 5.68 10.92 -7.34
CA ASP A 222 6.13 12.31 -7.25
C ASP A 222 4.98 13.32 -7.38
N GLY A 223 3.74 12.84 -7.32
CA GLY A 223 2.52 13.64 -7.56
C GLY A 223 2.05 13.64 -9.01
N LYS A 224 2.88 13.16 -9.96
CA LYS A 224 2.57 13.13 -11.40
C LYS A 224 2.66 11.72 -11.98
N SER A 225 3.68 10.98 -11.60
CA SER A 225 3.99 9.64 -12.06
C SER A 225 3.98 8.68 -10.87
N ILE A 226 3.53 7.45 -11.10
CA ILE A 226 3.47 6.41 -10.08
C ILE A 226 4.20 5.18 -10.59
N ILE A 227 5.06 4.61 -9.76
CA ILE A 227 5.73 3.34 -10.01
C ILE A 227 5.32 2.36 -8.93
N CYS A 228 4.76 1.22 -9.33
CA CYS A 228 4.46 0.11 -8.44
C CYS A 228 5.24 -1.14 -8.89
N THR A 229 5.66 -1.97 -7.95
CA THR A 229 6.30 -3.25 -8.26
C THR A 229 5.46 -4.40 -7.72
N ARG A 230 5.43 -5.52 -8.45
CA ARG A 230 5.05 -6.83 -7.92
C ARG A 230 6.27 -7.72 -8.05
N TYR A 231 7.00 -7.94 -6.95
CA TYR A 231 8.34 -8.54 -7.03
C TYR A 231 8.63 -9.52 -5.89
N ILE A 232 9.33 -10.60 -6.23
CA ILE A 232 9.94 -11.54 -5.30
C ILE A 232 11.35 -11.92 -5.73
N SER A 233 12.28 -11.96 -4.78
CA SER A 233 13.66 -12.42 -5.00
C SER A 233 13.77 -13.95 -4.92
N SER A 234 12.96 -14.65 -5.72
CA SER A 234 12.92 -16.12 -5.85
C SER A 234 12.52 -16.47 -7.27
N ALA A 235 13.18 -17.45 -7.88
CA ALA A 235 12.80 -17.95 -9.21
C ALA A 235 11.60 -18.91 -9.14
N THR A 236 11.38 -19.54 -7.98
CA THR A 236 10.39 -20.61 -7.81
C THR A 236 9.13 -20.17 -7.08
N ASP A 237 9.22 -19.12 -6.25
CA ASP A 237 8.08 -18.63 -5.47
C ASP A 237 7.34 -17.50 -6.20
N GLU A 238 6.06 -17.34 -5.90
CA GLU A 238 5.20 -16.28 -6.41
C GLU A 238 5.35 -14.99 -5.58
N ALA A 239 5.20 -13.82 -6.21
CA ALA A 239 5.20 -12.55 -5.49
C ALA A 239 3.86 -12.28 -4.80
N ALA A 240 3.90 -11.40 -3.79
CA ALA A 240 2.72 -10.93 -3.09
C ALA A 240 1.68 -10.35 -4.07
N SER A 241 0.40 -10.54 -3.78
CA SER A 241 -0.67 -10.06 -4.66
C SER A 241 -0.61 -8.56 -4.95
N LEU A 242 -0.87 -8.24 -6.21
CA LEU A 242 -1.08 -6.88 -6.68
C LEU A 242 -2.00 -6.91 -7.90
N TYR A 243 -3.01 -6.07 -7.87
CA TYR A 243 -3.99 -5.93 -8.93
C TYR A 243 -4.04 -4.49 -9.38
N TYR A 244 -4.44 -4.27 -10.64
CA TYR A 244 -4.81 -2.94 -11.11
C TYR A 244 -6.13 -2.96 -11.87
N SER A 245 -6.78 -1.82 -11.91
CA SER A 245 -8.00 -1.58 -12.67
C SER A 245 -7.92 -0.19 -13.28
N SER A 246 -8.23 -0.06 -14.56
CA SER A 246 -8.35 1.23 -15.24
C SER A 246 -9.70 1.36 -15.94
N GLY A 247 -10.21 2.58 -16.03
CA GLY A 247 -11.50 2.87 -16.66
C GLY A 247 -11.87 4.35 -16.60
N THR A 248 -13.10 4.68 -16.95
CA THR A 248 -13.62 6.05 -17.08
C THR A 248 -14.25 6.57 -15.79
N GLU A 249 -14.87 5.70 -14.99
CA GLU A 249 -15.56 6.11 -13.76
C GLU A 249 -15.49 5.04 -12.67
N TRP A 250 -15.36 5.48 -11.42
CA TRP A 250 -15.46 4.65 -10.22
C TRP A 250 -16.66 5.07 -9.40
N GLY A 251 -17.70 4.23 -9.42
CA GLY A 251 -18.99 4.56 -8.80
C GLY A 251 -19.88 3.35 -8.61
N THR A 252 -21.06 3.58 -8.01
CA THR A 252 -22.09 2.56 -7.77
C THR A 252 -23.03 2.46 -8.97
N ARG A 253 -23.30 1.25 -9.45
CA ARG A 253 -24.12 1.00 -10.66
C ARG A 253 -25.63 1.19 -10.47
N THR A 254 -26.12 1.00 -9.25
CA THR A 254 -27.54 0.74 -8.99
C THR A 254 -28.25 1.92 -8.33
N SER A 255 -29.47 2.22 -8.84
CA SER A 255 -30.39 3.21 -8.27
C SER A 255 -31.05 2.76 -6.94
N ALA A 256 -30.81 1.52 -6.52
CA ALA A 256 -31.29 1.02 -5.23
C ALA A 256 -30.39 1.57 -4.12
N ALA A 257 -30.97 2.38 -3.23
CA ALA A 257 -30.25 3.13 -2.19
C ALA A 257 -29.36 2.30 -1.24
N ASN A 258 -29.53 0.97 -1.22
CA ASN A 258 -28.81 0.05 -0.34
C ASN A 258 -27.72 -0.79 -1.03
N ASP A 259 -27.59 -0.74 -2.36
CA ASP A 259 -26.57 -1.51 -3.07
C ASP A 259 -25.32 -0.64 -3.28
N ARG A 260 -24.31 -0.86 -2.40
CA ARG A 260 -23.02 -0.14 -2.39
C ARG A 260 -21.95 -0.84 -3.22
N ASN A 261 -22.33 -1.68 -4.19
CA ASN A 261 -21.38 -2.32 -5.07
C ASN A 261 -20.77 -1.30 -6.03
N TYR A 262 -19.59 -0.80 -5.65
CA TYR A 262 -18.73 -0.03 -6.53
C TYR A 262 -18.26 -0.90 -7.69
N GLN A 263 -18.05 -0.28 -8.85
CA GLN A 263 -17.48 -0.91 -10.02
C GLN A 263 -16.64 0.08 -10.81
N MET A 264 -15.71 -0.46 -11.61
CA MET A 264 -14.98 0.31 -12.60
C MET A 264 -15.77 0.29 -13.91
N GLU A 265 -16.24 1.46 -14.36
CA GLU A 265 -16.88 1.58 -15.67
C GLU A 265 -15.85 1.90 -16.76
N ARG A 266 -16.10 1.39 -17.98
CA ARG A 266 -15.26 1.59 -19.16
C ARG A 266 -16.17 1.99 -20.33
N ARG A 267 -16.60 3.26 -20.33
CA ARG A 267 -17.54 3.77 -21.34
C ARG A 267 -16.89 4.00 -22.70
N ASP A 268 -15.58 4.18 -22.72
CA ASP A 268 -14.79 4.36 -23.94
C ASP A 268 -13.42 3.65 -23.82
N LYS A 269 -12.52 3.93 -24.77
CA LYS A 269 -11.16 3.39 -24.80
C LYS A 269 -10.19 4.16 -23.90
N GLY A 270 -10.65 5.23 -23.25
CA GLY A 270 -9.89 6.03 -22.31
C GLY A 270 -9.78 5.35 -20.95
N ALA A 271 -8.77 5.77 -20.20
CA ALA A 271 -8.63 5.48 -18.79
C ALA A 271 -8.47 6.83 -18.09
N ASP A 272 -9.52 7.31 -17.44
CA ASP A 272 -9.50 8.52 -16.63
C ASP A 272 -9.08 8.20 -15.19
N ILE A 273 -9.32 6.95 -14.77
CA ILE A 273 -9.04 6.44 -13.45
C ILE A 273 -8.15 5.21 -13.55
N VAL A 274 -7.16 5.14 -12.66
CA VAL A 274 -6.35 3.97 -12.40
C VAL A 274 -6.36 3.68 -10.90
N LEU A 275 -6.69 2.44 -10.55
CA LEU A 275 -6.57 1.86 -9.22
C LEU A 275 -5.48 0.78 -9.23
N VAL A 276 -4.65 0.74 -8.18
CA VAL A 276 -3.75 -0.39 -7.90
C VAL A 276 -3.99 -0.82 -6.46
N ALA A 277 -4.22 -2.10 -6.21
CA ALA A 277 -4.56 -2.59 -4.88
C ALA A 277 -3.92 -3.94 -4.59
N SER A 278 -3.56 -4.19 -3.33
CA SER A 278 -3.10 -5.52 -2.89
C SER A 278 -4.21 -6.57 -3.04
N GLU A 279 -5.46 -6.22 -2.75
CA GLU A 279 -6.64 -7.04 -3.05
C GLU A 279 -7.70 -6.18 -3.75
N PRO A 280 -8.47 -6.73 -4.72
CA PRO A 280 -9.54 -6.01 -5.40
C PRO A 280 -10.52 -5.39 -4.40
N LEU A 281 -10.94 -4.14 -4.63
CA LEU A 281 -11.91 -3.45 -3.76
C LEU A 281 -13.35 -3.99 -3.91
N THR A 282 -13.59 -4.79 -4.94
CA THR A 282 -14.89 -5.33 -5.35
C THR A 282 -14.74 -6.80 -5.74
N PHE A 283 -15.84 -7.56 -5.74
CA PHE A 283 -15.80 -8.99 -6.06
C PHE A 283 -15.92 -9.32 -7.55
N GLU A 284 -16.22 -8.32 -8.37
CA GLU A 284 -16.26 -8.42 -9.84
C GLU A 284 -14.85 -8.54 -10.39
N ARG A 285 -14.36 -9.78 -10.48
CA ARG A 285 -12.97 -10.08 -10.84
C ARG A 285 -12.60 -9.62 -12.24
N GLU A 286 -13.56 -9.59 -13.17
CA GLU A 286 -13.35 -9.12 -14.54
C GLU A 286 -12.92 -7.65 -14.62
N ASN A 287 -13.19 -6.87 -13.57
CA ASN A 287 -12.78 -5.48 -13.48
C ASN A 287 -11.34 -5.29 -13.02
N TRP A 288 -10.64 -6.35 -12.61
CA TRP A 288 -9.30 -6.29 -12.02
C TRP A 288 -8.32 -7.20 -12.76
N VAL A 289 -7.19 -6.65 -13.14
CA VAL A 289 -6.10 -7.38 -13.79
C VAL A 289 -5.04 -7.69 -12.74
N ASN A 290 -4.62 -8.96 -12.67
CA ASN A 290 -3.48 -9.37 -11.84
C ASN A 290 -2.18 -8.85 -12.47
N VAL A 291 -1.36 -8.14 -11.70
CA VAL A 291 -0.03 -7.73 -12.16
C VAL A 291 0.85 -8.98 -12.18
N PRO A 292 1.56 -9.31 -13.28
CA PRO A 292 2.41 -10.50 -13.30
C PRO A 292 3.54 -10.43 -12.26
N THR A 293 3.95 -11.59 -11.72
CA THR A 293 5.10 -11.68 -10.81
C THR A 293 6.37 -11.14 -11.49
N ASN A 294 7.18 -10.42 -10.73
CA ASN A 294 8.41 -9.74 -11.16
C ASN A 294 8.13 -8.77 -12.32
N SER A 295 7.16 -7.89 -12.11
CA SER A 295 6.82 -6.80 -13.03
C SER A 295 6.81 -5.45 -12.33
N ILE A 296 7.05 -4.40 -13.11
CA ILE A 296 6.96 -3.00 -12.72
C ILE A 296 5.82 -2.34 -13.50
N LEU A 297 4.89 -1.77 -12.76
CA LEU A 297 3.75 -1.03 -13.26
C LEU A 297 4.06 0.47 -13.18
N THR A 298 3.89 1.18 -14.29
CA THR A 298 4.12 2.63 -14.41
C THR A 298 2.81 3.30 -14.78
N ILE A 299 2.42 4.33 -14.03
CA ILE A 299 1.26 5.18 -14.32
C ILE A 299 1.76 6.59 -14.58
N HIS A 300 1.45 7.15 -15.74
CA HIS A 300 1.74 8.54 -16.06
C HIS A 300 0.67 9.05 -17.02
N ASN A 301 0.10 10.23 -16.76
CA ASN A 301 -1.04 10.78 -17.52
C ASN A 301 -2.14 9.73 -17.76
N GLN A 302 -2.52 9.05 -16.68
CA GLN A 302 -3.53 7.99 -16.63
C GLN A 302 -3.29 6.78 -17.55
N THR A 303 -2.14 6.72 -18.22
CA THR A 303 -1.70 5.57 -18.99
C THR A 303 -1.01 4.59 -18.06
N VAL A 304 -1.43 3.32 -18.11
CA VAL A 304 -0.81 2.22 -17.38
C VAL A 304 0.09 1.42 -18.31
N MET A 305 1.32 1.18 -17.89
CA MET A 305 2.23 0.26 -18.55
C MET A 305 2.78 -0.76 -17.57
N VAL A 306 2.95 -2.00 -18.03
CA VAL A 306 3.51 -3.08 -17.24
C VAL A 306 4.71 -3.64 -17.98
N HIS A 307 5.87 -3.67 -17.33
CA HIS A 307 7.12 -4.20 -17.87
C HIS A 307 7.66 -5.32 -16.97
N PRO A 308 8.26 -6.39 -17.52
CA PRO A 308 8.95 -7.37 -16.71
C PRO A 308 10.20 -6.74 -16.06
N ILE A 309 10.47 -7.12 -14.82
CA ILE A 309 11.74 -6.88 -14.14
C ILE A 309 12.66 -8.05 -14.51
N ILE A 310 13.62 -7.82 -15.40
CA ILE A 310 14.52 -8.85 -15.91
C ILE A 310 15.77 -8.92 -15.02
N ASP A 311 15.79 -9.90 -14.13
CA ASP A 311 16.94 -10.24 -13.29
C ASP A 311 17.11 -11.77 -13.17
N LYS A 312 17.96 -12.24 -12.25
CA LYS A 312 18.21 -13.68 -12.04
C LYS A 312 16.99 -14.47 -11.54
N TYR A 313 15.92 -13.79 -11.11
CA TYR A 313 14.69 -14.41 -10.65
C TYR A 313 13.59 -14.37 -11.72
N TYR A 314 13.82 -13.72 -12.86
CA TYR A 314 12.88 -13.69 -13.98
C TYR A 314 12.99 -14.94 -14.84
N ASP A 315 11.86 -15.52 -15.21
CA ASP A 315 11.79 -16.64 -16.16
C ASP A 315 11.14 -16.15 -17.46
N ARG A 316 11.77 -16.47 -18.60
CA ARG A 316 11.29 -16.08 -19.94
C ARG A 316 10.18 -16.99 -20.45
N SER A 317 10.03 -18.18 -19.88
CA SER A 317 8.99 -19.13 -20.26
C SER A 317 7.63 -18.60 -19.81
N PRO A 318 6.68 -18.36 -20.74
CA PRO A 318 5.32 -17.94 -20.38
C PRO A 318 4.55 -19.07 -19.65
N TYR A 319 5.08 -20.30 -19.66
CA TYR A 319 4.52 -21.46 -18.96
C TYR A 319 5.17 -21.71 -17.60
N HIS A 320 6.10 -20.85 -17.17
CA HIS A 320 6.73 -21.00 -15.86
C HIS A 320 5.70 -20.83 -14.74
N ILE A 321 5.55 -21.86 -13.91
CA ILE A 321 4.62 -21.87 -12.78
C ILE A 321 5.43 -21.67 -11.50
N ARG A 322 4.98 -20.71 -10.69
CA ARG A 322 5.57 -20.41 -9.38
C ARG A 322 4.72 -20.99 -8.26
N SER A 323 5.38 -21.36 -7.17
CA SER A 323 4.72 -21.83 -5.96
C SER A 323 4.13 -20.66 -5.18
N SER A 324 2.84 -20.74 -4.88
CA SER A 324 2.17 -19.80 -3.97
C SER A 324 2.45 -20.12 -2.49
N ALA A 325 3.16 -21.20 -2.16
CA ALA A 325 3.34 -21.66 -0.78
C ALA A 325 3.99 -20.59 0.11
N PHE A 326 5.04 -19.92 -0.39
CA PHE A 326 5.71 -18.88 0.38
C PHE A 326 4.77 -17.72 0.72
N VAL A 327 4.08 -17.16 -0.27
CA VAL A 327 3.14 -16.05 -0.04
C VAL A 327 1.91 -16.48 0.76
N GLN A 328 1.48 -17.74 0.66
CA GLN A 328 0.43 -18.30 1.53
C GLN A 328 0.86 -18.26 2.99
N THR A 329 2.08 -18.70 3.31
CA THR A 329 2.59 -18.66 4.70
C THR A 329 2.76 -17.25 5.23
N LYS A 330 2.95 -16.24 4.36
CA LYS A 330 3.02 -14.82 4.72
C LYS A 330 1.66 -14.11 4.64
N GLY A 331 0.61 -14.80 4.17
CA GLY A 331 -0.73 -14.24 4.03
C GLY A 331 -0.87 -13.19 2.91
N LEU A 332 -0.22 -13.40 1.76
CA LEU A 332 -0.09 -12.44 0.65
C LEU A 332 -0.47 -13.06 -0.71
N ILE A 333 -1.59 -13.77 -0.76
CA ILE A 333 -1.90 -14.65 -1.90
C ILE A 333 -2.47 -13.86 -3.07
N ALA A 334 -2.16 -14.27 -4.29
CA ALA A 334 -2.93 -13.90 -5.46
C ALA A 334 -3.97 -14.99 -5.78
N ASN A 335 -5.17 -14.58 -6.18
CA ASN A 335 -6.16 -15.46 -6.80
C ASN A 335 -5.68 -15.85 -8.22
N GLU A 336 -4.76 -16.81 -8.32
CA GLU A 336 -4.49 -17.48 -9.58
C GLU A 336 -5.44 -18.68 -9.70
N LYS A 337 -6.49 -18.55 -10.54
CA LYS A 337 -7.11 -19.76 -11.09
C LYS A 337 -6.06 -20.35 -12.02
N ILE A 338 -5.49 -21.48 -11.65
CA ILE A 338 -4.78 -22.36 -12.58
C ILE A 338 -5.77 -22.63 -13.72
N SER A 339 -5.51 -22.09 -14.90
CA SER A 339 -6.21 -22.52 -16.10
C SER A 339 -5.76 -23.94 -16.37
N SER A 340 -6.50 -24.92 -15.84
CA SER A 340 -6.35 -26.34 -16.19
C SER A 340 -6.89 -26.55 -17.60
N LEU A 341 -6.25 -25.95 -18.58
CA LEU A 341 -6.40 -26.29 -19.99
C LEU A 341 -5.08 -26.90 -20.42
N LEU A 342 -5.17 -28.12 -20.95
CA LEU A 342 -4.10 -29.02 -21.40
C LEU A 342 -3.63 -30.06 -20.36
N SER A 343 -4.56 -30.94 -19.97
CA SER A 343 -4.18 -32.33 -19.71
C SER A 343 -4.04 -33.04 -21.07
N PRO A 344 -2.96 -33.79 -21.35
CA PRO A 344 -2.96 -34.70 -22.49
C PRO A 344 -3.86 -35.88 -22.12
N THR A 345 -4.97 -36.03 -22.84
CA THR A 345 -5.81 -37.22 -22.82
C THR A 345 -5.00 -38.41 -23.34
N ALA A 346 -4.34 -39.13 -22.44
CA ALA A 346 -3.86 -40.48 -22.70
C ALA A 346 -5.02 -41.44 -22.39
N THR A 347 -5.69 -41.90 -23.45
CA THR A 347 -6.66 -43.00 -23.42
C THR A 347 -5.93 -44.31 -23.11
N PRO A 348 -6.28 -45.08 -22.07
CA PRO A 348 -5.78 -46.45 -21.94
C PRO A 348 -6.64 -47.39 -22.80
N LEU A 349 -5.98 -48.19 -23.65
CA LEU A 349 -6.59 -49.35 -24.31
C LEU A 349 -7.10 -50.37 -23.26
N PRO A 350 -8.17 -51.13 -23.57
CA PRO A 350 -8.69 -52.15 -22.67
C PRO A 350 -7.89 -53.45 -22.74
N THR A 351 -7.58 -54.02 -21.57
CA THR A 351 -7.12 -55.42 -21.42
C THR A 351 -8.29 -56.32 -21.01
N PRO A 352 -8.31 -57.61 -21.42
CA PRO A 352 -9.47 -58.46 -21.29
C PRO A 352 -9.57 -59.18 -19.94
N ASP A 353 -10.82 -59.50 -19.60
CA ASP A 353 -11.32 -60.21 -18.42
C ASP A 353 -10.60 -61.50 -18.04
N THR A 354 -10.53 -61.74 -16.72
CA THR A 354 -10.70 -63.09 -16.17
C THR A 354 -11.65 -63.08 -14.97
N SER A 355 -12.71 -63.86 -15.14
CA SER A 355 -13.83 -64.17 -14.25
C SER A 355 -13.46 -64.81 -12.90
N LYS A 356 -14.29 -64.56 -11.87
CA LYS A 356 -15.16 -65.54 -11.17
C LYS A 356 -15.81 -64.85 -9.94
N LYS A 357 -17.15 -64.68 -9.95
CA LYS A 357 -18.18 -65.46 -9.19
C LYS A 357 -17.96 -65.36 -7.67
N THR A 358 -18.91 -64.91 -6.84
CA THR A 358 -20.27 -65.47 -6.66
C THR A 358 -21.15 -64.55 -5.77
N LEU A 359 -22.42 -64.36 -6.18
CA LEU A 359 -23.71 -64.40 -5.42
C LEU A 359 -23.76 -63.65 -4.05
N GLY A 360 -24.50 -62.55 -3.82
CA GLY A 360 -25.94 -62.29 -4.04
C GLY A 360 -26.76 -62.60 -2.76
N PRO A 361 -27.98 -62.08 -2.52
CA PRO A 361 -28.61 -60.86 -3.04
C PRO A 361 -29.39 -60.05 -1.95
N THR A 362 -30.14 -59.04 -2.43
CA THR A 362 -31.47 -58.55 -1.95
C THR A 362 -31.56 -57.30 -1.04
N ILE A 363 -31.94 -56.21 -1.71
CA ILE A 363 -32.76 -55.03 -1.30
C ILE A 363 -34.11 -55.58 -0.72
N PRO A 364 -34.98 -54.91 0.10
CA PRO A 364 -35.35 -53.51 -0.15
C PRO A 364 -36.09 -52.63 0.91
N PHE A 365 -36.35 -51.38 0.47
CA PHE A 365 -37.52 -50.50 0.71
C PHE A 365 -37.82 -49.85 2.08
N GLY A 366 -38.26 -48.58 2.02
CA GLY A 366 -39.20 -47.95 2.96
C GLY A 366 -38.63 -46.72 3.70
N VAL A 367 -38.70 -45.49 3.18
CA VAL A 367 -39.84 -44.55 3.19
C VAL A 367 -40.15 -43.93 4.58
N SER A 368 -39.84 -42.63 4.67
CA SER A 368 -40.58 -41.53 5.33
C SER A 368 -40.48 -41.22 6.84
N ARG A 369 -40.16 -39.93 7.04
CA ARG A 369 -40.77 -38.89 7.90
C ARG A 369 -40.16 -38.58 9.27
N ASN A 370 -39.57 -37.38 9.31
CA ASN A 370 -39.79 -36.26 10.23
C ASN A 370 -40.27 -36.57 11.66
N HIS A 371 -39.50 -36.14 12.67
CA HIS A 371 -39.83 -34.95 13.45
C HIS A 371 -38.74 -34.66 14.49
N THR A 372 -38.42 -33.37 14.65
CA THR A 372 -37.78 -32.76 15.82
C THR A 372 -38.57 -33.07 17.10
N PRO A 373 -37.88 -33.13 18.25
CA PRO A 373 -38.15 -32.12 19.27
C PRO A 373 -36.89 -31.66 20.06
N GLU A 374 -36.92 -30.39 20.48
CA GLU A 374 -36.13 -29.79 21.58
C GLU A 374 -36.97 -29.85 22.89
N PRO A 375 -36.51 -29.37 24.07
CA PRO A 375 -35.28 -29.65 24.83
C PRO A 375 -35.56 -29.97 26.33
N SER A 376 -34.55 -30.43 27.08
CA SER A 376 -34.53 -30.50 28.57
C SER A 376 -33.08 -30.76 29.02
N SER A 377 -32.50 -30.35 30.16
CA SER A 377 -32.79 -29.42 31.26
C SER A 377 -31.64 -29.59 32.29
N ILE A 378 -31.20 -28.51 32.97
CA ILE A 378 -30.63 -28.49 34.38
C ILE A 378 -29.19 -29.07 34.53
N THR A 379 -28.16 -28.43 35.11
CA THR A 379 -27.95 -27.95 36.51
C THR A 379 -26.80 -26.93 36.62
N LYS A 380 -26.89 -26.04 37.62
CA LYS A 380 -25.85 -25.12 38.11
C LYS A 380 -24.99 -25.79 39.20
N SER A 381 -23.70 -25.45 39.26
CA SER A 381 -22.89 -25.51 40.49
C SER A 381 -21.77 -24.44 40.50
N ARG A 382 -21.64 -23.76 41.63
CA ARG A 382 -20.57 -22.82 42.07
C ARG A 382 -19.73 -23.59 43.11
N PRO A 383 -18.43 -23.30 43.39
CA PRO A 383 -18.00 -22.25 44.34
C PRO A 383 -16.52 -21.77 44.09
N PRO A 384 -15.74 -21.25 45.07
CA PRO A 384 -15.94 -20.08 45.93
C PRO A 384 -14.80 -19.03 45.84
N SER A 385 -15.06 -17.87 46.43
CA SER A 385 -14.10 -16.83 46.80
C SER A 385 -13.49 -17.10 48.19
N ALA A 386 -12.20 -16.80 48.36
CA ALA A 386 -11.52 -16.73 49.65
C ALA A 386 -10.61 -15.50 49.72
N LEU A 387 -10.72 -14.79 50.83
CA LEU A 387 -9.91 -13.66 51.27
C LEU A 387 -8.53 -14.14 51.71
N HIS A 388 -7.48 -13.35 51.46
CA HIS A 388 -6.33 -13.29 52.35
C HIS A 388 -5.72 -11.89 52.34
N GLU A 389 -5.63 -11.37 53.56
CA GLU A 389 -4.98 -10.14 54.00
C GLU A 389 -3.52 -10.46 54.39
N VAL A 390 -2.71 -9.41 54.55
CA VAL A 390 -1.48 -9.31 55.38
C VAL A 390 -0.12 -9.15 54.66
N SER A 391 0.53 -8.04 55.05
CA SER A 391 1.97 -7.80 55.27
C SER A 391 2.92 -7.43 54.12
N THR A 392 3.29 -6.16 54.13
CA THR A 392 4.62 -5.62 53.80
C THR A 392 5.73 -6.23 54.65
N PRO A 393 6.96 -6.30 54.10
CA PRO A 393 8.13 -5.80 54.81
C PRO A 393 8.92 -4.79 53.97
N GLY A 394 9.48 -3.80 54.67
CA GLY A 394 10.39 -2.80 54.12
C GLY A 394 11.86 -3.22 54.14
N ASP A 395 12.68 -2.20 53.90
CA ASP A 395 14.15 -2.10 53.93
C ASP A 395 14.91 -2.61 52.68
N SER A 396 15.91 -1.90 52.12
CA SER A 396 16.58 -0.66 52.54
C SER A 396 17.54 -0.16 51.43
N ARG A 397 17.72 1.19 51.36
CA ARG A 397 18.90 1.99 50.92
C ARG A 397 19.37 1.86 49.44
N SER A 398 19.58 2.93 48.69
CA SER A 398 20.41 4.10 49.01
C SER A 398 20.11 5.29 48.07
N ILE A 399 19.93 6.48 48.66
CA ILE A 399 19.95 7.78 47.97
C ILE A 399 21.10 8.56 48.59
N LEU A 400 22.06 8.98 47.78
CA LEU A 400 23.06 9.96 48.15
C LEU A 400 22.49 11.36 47.90
N THR A 401 22.21 12.06 48.99
CA THR A 401 21.98 13.50 49.05
C THR A 401 23.31 14.24 49.13
N PHE A 402 23.49 15.25 48.28
CA PHE A 402 24.41 16.36 48.56
C PHE A 402 23.59 17.60 48.91
N SER A 403 24.01 18.24 50.00
CA SER A 403 23.37 19.38 50.64
C SER A 403 23.90 20.71 50.07
N SER A 404 22.93 21.59 49.82
CA SER A 404 22.85 23.05 50.02
C SER A 404 24.10 23.95 50.00
N GLY A 405 23.98 25.01 49.18
CA GLY A 405 24.44 26.36 49.48
C GLY A 405 23.35 27.35 49.04
N GLN A 406 22.72 28.02 50.01
CA GLN A 406 21.79 29.14 49.78
C GLN A 406 22.57 30.43 49.54
N THR A 407 22.08 31.30 48.65
CA THR A 407 21.88 32.74 48.92
C THR A 407 20.84 33.37 47.98
N SER A 408 19.79 33.94 48.61
CA SER A 408 19.00 35.15 48.28
C SER A 408 18.70 35.50 46.81
N SER A 409 17.47 35.30 46.32
CA SER A 409 16.30 36.22 46.37
C SER A 409 16.33 37.43 45.41
N SER A 410 15.57 37.35 44.31
CA SER A 410 14.50 38.32 43.95
C SER A 410 13.92 38.03 42.54
N ARG A 411 12.59 38.00 42.47
CA ARG A 411 11.69 38.07 41.29
C ARG A 411 10.55 39.03 41.72
N PRO A 412 9.67 39.56 40.85
CA PRO A 412 9.64 39.54 39.37
C PRO A 412 9.21 40.90 38.72
N ALA A 413 9.26 41.01 37.39
CA ALA A 413 8.41 41.89 36.56
C ALA A 413 8.39 41.28 35.13
N VAL A 414 7.31 40.71 34.58
CA VAL A 414 5.99 41.21 34.14
C VAL A 414 6.04 42.21 32.97
N GLN A 415 5.68 41.67 31.80
CA GLN A 415 4.96 42.23 30.64
C GLN A 415 5.28 43.65 30.14
N GLY A 416 5.72 43.72 28.87
CA GLY A 416 5.67 44.93 28.04
C GLY A 416 5.26 44.58 26.60
N ASN A 417 3.98 44.76 26.29
CA ASN A 417 3.44 44.78 24.93
C ASN A 417 3.91 46.06 24.21
N ILE A 418 4.45 45.95 23.00
CA ILE A 418 4.59 47.10 22.09
C ILE A 418 3.59 46.93 20.94
N LYS A 419 2.47 47.67 21.06
CA LYS A 419 1.57 48.03 19.97
C LYS A 419 2.20 49.19 19.20
N VAL A 420 2.40 49.05 17.89
CA VAL A 420 2.55 50.19 16.98
C VAL A 420 1.21 50.41 16.27
N LYS A 421 0.69 51.63 16.41
CA LYS A 421 -0.61 52.09 15.92
C LYS A 421 -0.44 52.81 14.58
N ARG A 422 -1.41 52.59 13.68
CA ARG A 422 -1.61 53.19 12.34
C ARG A 422 -1.50 54.72 12.29
N ALA A 423 -1.14 55.23 11.10
CA ALA A 423 -1.74 56.44 10.51
C ALA A 423 -1.75 56.33 8.97
N ALA A 424 -2.89 56.65 8.37
CA ALA A 424 -3.08 56.97 6.95
C ALA A 424 -3.25 58.50 6.82
N PRO A 425 -2.98 59.08 5.64
CA PRO A 425 -4.05 59.74 4.85
C PRO A 425 -3.82 59.51 3.33
N GLU A 426 -4.64 59.83 2.33
CA GLU A 426 -5.97 60.43 2.16
C GLU A 426 -6.44 60.07 0.74
N GLN A 427 -7.73 60.24 0.48
CA GLN A 427 -8.42 59.98 -0.78
C GLN A 427 -8.09 61.03 -1.86
N VAL A 428 -7.90 60.59 -3.11
CA VAL A 428 -8.16 61.41 -4.31
C VAL A 428 -8.72 60.52 -5.44
N GLN A 429 -9.88 60.89 -5.98
CA GLN A 429 -10.45 60.50 -7.27
C GLN A 429 -11.27 61.71 -7.78
N PRO A 430 -11.67 61.80 -9.05
CA PRO A 430 -11.07 61.23 -10.28
C PRO A 430 -10.97 62.30 -11.41
N SER A 431 -10.27 61.98 -12.50
CA SER A 431 -10.47 62.66 -13.80
C SER A 431 -10.37 61.65 -14.94
N ALA A 432 -11.38 61.71 -15.80
CA ALA A 432 -11.55 60.92 -17.01
C ALA A 432 -10.47 61.23 -18.06
N ASP A 433 -10.08 60.24 -18.86
CA ASP A 433 -10.39 60.25 -20.28
C ASP A 433 -10.10 58.90 -20.96
N SER A 434 -10.88 58.69 -22.01
CA SER A 434 -10.90 57.67 -23.08
C SER A 434 -9.65 56.81 -23.31
N ASP A 435 -9.84 55.49 -23.48
CA ASP A 435 -9.90 54.93 -24.82
C ASP A 435 -10.52 53.53 -24.85
N THR A 436 -11.26 53.32 -25.92
CA THR A 436 -12.02 52.10 -26.22
C THR A 436 -11.11 51.16 -26.99
N ASP A 437 -10.92 49.94 -26.49
CA ASP A 437 -10.61 48.82 -27.38
C ASP A 437 -11.25 47.54 -26.85
N SER A 438 -12.14 47.01 -27.67
CA SER A 438 -13.00 45.86 -27.41
C SER A 438 -12.31 44.58 -27.87
N LEU A 439 -11.96 43.70 -26.93
CA LEU A 439 -11.65 42.30 -27.23
C LEU A 439 -12.37 41.41 -26.21
N ALA A 440 -13.33 40.64 -26.72
CA ALA A 440 -14.05 39.62 -25.97
C ALA A 440 -13.09 38.50 -25.52
N PRO A 441 -13.24 37.93 -24.32
CA PRO A 441 -12.54 36.70 -23.99
C PRO A 441 -13.31 35.50 -24.56
N ASP A 442 -12.65 34.79 -25.46
CA ASP A 442 -13.04 33.49 -25.99
C ASP A 442 -13.31 32.50 -24.83
N GLU A 443 -14.52 31.95 -24.77
CA GLU A 443 -14.83 30.75 -24.00
C GLU A 443 -14.06 29.56 -24.60
N GLN A 444 -12.82 29.35 -24.15
CA GLN A 444 -12.14 28.09 -24.40
C GLN A 444 -12.76 27.01 -23.51
N THR A 445 -13.78 26.36 -24.07
CA THR A 445 -14.17 25.00 -23.70
C THR A 445 -12.93 24.11 -23.63
N HIS A 446 -12.66 23.56 -22.45
CA HIS A 446 -11.65 22.51 -22.30
C HIS A 446 -12.09 21.29 -23.10
N GLY A 447 -11.63 21.21 -24.35
CA GLY A 447 -11.82 20.06 -25.22
C GLY A 447 -11.27 18.80 -24.55
N ARG A 448 -12.10 17.74 -24.53
CA ARG A 448 -11.68 16.38 -24.20
C ARG A 448 -10.35 16.09 -24.89
N THR A 449 -9.35 15.73 -24.10
CA THR A 449 -8.02 15.38 -24.56
C THR A 449 -8.10 14.42 -25.75
N GLU A 450 -7.49 14.77 -26.88
CA GLU A 450 -7.35 13.87 -28.03
C GLU A 450 -6.60 12.60 -27.58
N PHE A 451 -7.34 11.51 -27.46
CA PHE A 451 -6.84 10.19 -27.07
C PHE A 451 -6.64 9.32 -28.32
N GLY A 452 -5.49 8.64 -28.42
CA GLY A 452 -5.23 7.63 -29.45
C GLY A 452 -4.16 7.95 -30.50
N HIS A 453 -3.46 9.09 -30.44
CA HIS A 453 -2.34 9.34 -31.35
C HIS A 453 -1.14 8.40 -31.04
N PRO A 454 -0.66 7.59 -32.00
CA PRO A 454 0.41 6.61 -31.76
C PRO A 454 1.74 7.25 -31.33
N ASN A 455 1.97 8.52 -31.67
CA ASN A 455 3.16 9.28 -31.29
C ASN A 455 3.08 9.92 -29.88
N LYS A 456 1.99 9.74 -29.14
CA LYS A 456 1.83 10.27 -27.76
C LYS A 456 2.52 9.38 -26.74
N LEU A 457 2.47 8.05 -26.92
CA LEU A 457 3.09 7.09 -26.01
C LEU A 457 4.63 7.16 -26.03
N SER A 458 5.22 7.28 -27.23
CA SER A 458 6.67 7.37 -27.41
C SER A 458 7.30 8.63 -26.80
N ARG A 459 6.52 9.72 -26.65
CA ARG A 459 6.99 10.95 -25.99
C ARG A 459 7.22 10.79 -24.49
N TYR A 460 6.41 9.96 -23.84
CA TYR A 460 6.51 9.73 -22.38
C TYR A 460 7.31 8.47 -22.05
N PHE A 461 7.42 7.55 -23.02
CA PHE A 461 8.09 6.27 -22.90
C PHE A 461 9.04 6.08 -24.09
N PRO A 462 10.16 6.83 -24.12
CA PRO A 462 11.11 6.80 -25.24
C PRO A 462 11.74 5.43 -25.47
N GLU A 463 11.69 4.53 -24.48
CA GLU A 463 12.06 3.11 -24.65
C GLU A 463 11.15 2.33 -25.62
N LEU A 464 9.94 2.81 -25.90
CA LEU A 464 9.07 2.24 -26.93
C LEU A 464 9.49 2.65 -28.34
N THR A 465 10.35 3.68 -28.46
CA THR A 465 11.01 4.07 -29.72
C THR A 465 12.36 3.38 -29.84
N MET A 466 12.36 2.06 -30.01
CA MET A 466 13.49 1.34 -30.62
C MET A 466 12.98 0.16 -31.46
N ASN A 467 13.17 0.34 -32.78
CA ASN A 467 13.06 -0.55 -33.94
C ASN A 467 11.73 -1.23 -34.28
#